data_AF-Q7Z4Q3-F1
#
_entry.id   AF-Q7Z4Q3-F1
#
_cell.length_a   1.000
_cell.length_b   1.000
_cell.length_c   1.000
_cell.angle_alpha   90.00
_cell.angle_beta   90.00
_cell.angle_gamma   90.00
#
_symmetry.space_group_name_H-M   'P 1'
#
loop_
_entity.id
_entity.type
_entity.pdbx_description
1 polymer ?
#
loop_
_entity_poly.entity_id
_entity_poly.type
_entity_poly.pdbx_seq_one_letter_code
_entity_poly.pdbx_strand_id
1 'polypeptide(L)'
;MKLNGEIEIHLLEEKIQFLKMKIAEKQRQICVTQKLLPAKRSLDADLAVLQIQFSQCTDRIKDLEKQFVKPDGENRARFLPGKDLTEKEMIQKLDKLELQLAKKEEKLLEKDFIYEQVSRLTDRLCSKTQGCKQDTLLLAKKMNGYQRRIKNATEKMMALVAELSMKQALTIELQKEVREKEDFIFTCNSRIEKGLPLNKEIEKEWLKVLRDEEMHALAIAEKSQEFLEADNRQLPNGVYTTAEQRPNAYIPEADATLPLPKPYGALAPFKPSEPGANMRHIRKPVIKPVEI
;
A
#
# COMPACT_ATOMS: atom_id res chain seq x y z
N MET A 1 -125.14 -50.56 38.69
CA MET A 1 -125.48 -49.29 39.38
C MET A 1 -124.62 -49.00 40.61
N LYS A 2 -124.02 -49.99 41.30
CA LYS A 2 -123.16 -49.72 42.47
C LYS A 2 -121.76 -49.18 42.12
N LEU A 3 -121.16 -49.64 41.02
CA LEU A 3 -119.84 -49.17 40.56
C LEU A 3 -119.82 -47.67 40.17
N ASN A 4 -120.92 -47.13 39.64
CA ASN A 4 -120.95 -45.72 39.20
C ASN A 4 -120.99 -44.74 40.38
N GLY A 5 -121.65 -45.08 41.48
CA GLY A 5 -121.74 -44.20 42.66
C GLY A 5 -120.45 -44.13 43.46
N GLU A 6 -119.71 -45.23 43.57
CA GLU A 6 -118.39 -45.25 44.21
C GLU A 6 -117.36 -44.46 43.39
N ILE A 7 -117.43 -44.50 42.06
CA ILE A 7 -116.60 -43.67 41.18
C ILE A 7 -116.93 -42.18 41.36
N GLU A 8 -118.20 -41.80 41.46
CA GLU A 8 -118.61 -40.41 41.70
C GLU A 8 -118.15 -39.88 43.07
N ILE A 9 -118.21 -40.70 44.12
CA ILE A 9 -117.70 -40.35 45.45
C ILE A 9 -116.18 -40.16 45.41
N HIS A 10 -115.44 -41.07 44.77
CA HIS A 10 -114.00 -40.91 44.59
C HIS A 10 -113.64 -39.63 43.80
N LEU A 11 -114.38 -39.31 42.73
CA LEU A 11 -114.19 -38.06 41.98
C LEU A 11 -114.47 -36.81 42.83
N LEU A 12 -115.44 -36.87 43.75
CA LEU A 12 -115.71 -35.76 44.67
C LEU A 12 -114.64 -35.64 45.76
N GLU A 13 -114.13 -36.75 46.29
CA GLU A 13 -113.03 -36.75 47.25
C GLU A 13 -111.71 -36.23 46.64
N GLU A 14 -111.39 -36.63 45.41
CA GLU A 14 -110.26 -36.09 44.64
C GLU A 14 -110.42 -34.58 44.42
N LYS A 15 -111.64 -34.12 44.09
CA LYS A 15 -111.94 -32.68 43.99
C LYS A 15 -111.73 -31.96 45.32
N ILE A 16 -112.16 -32.54 46.44
CA ILE A 16 -111.94 -31.97 47.78
C ILE A 16 -110.44 -31.89 48.10
N GLN A 17 -109.67 -32.95 47.82
CA GLN A 17 -108.22 -32.95 48.03
C GLN A 17 -107.53 -31.90 47.14
N PHE A 18 -107.93 -31.80 45.87
CA PHE A 18 -107.43 -30.78 44.95
C PHE A 18 -107.76 -29.35 45.40
N LEU A 19 -108.97 -29.12 45.90
CA LEU A 19 -109.37 -27.82 46.47
C LEU A 19 -108.58 -27.50 47.74
N LYS A 20 -108.35 -28.47 48.62
CA LYS A 20 -107.49 -28.29 49.81
C LYS A 20 -106.05 -27.95 49.42
N MET A 21 -105.49 -28.63 48.41
CA MET A 21 -104.18 -28.29 47.86
C MET A 21 -104.15 -26.87 47.28
N LYS A 22 -105.19 -26.46 46.56
CA LYS A 22 -105.32 -25.07 46.07
C LYS A 22 -105.40 -24.05 47.19
N ILE A 23 -106.12 -24.34 48.27
CA ILE A 23 -106.22 -23.46 49.44
C ILE A 23 -104.85 -23.35 50.12
N ALA A 24 -104.15 -24.46 50.35
CA ALA A 24 -102.82 -24.47 50.94
C ALA A 24 -101.82 -23.68 50.09
N GLU A 25 -101.85 -23.85 48.77
CA GLU A 25 -101.00 -23.10 47.84
C GLU A 25 -101.34 -21.60 47.85
N LYS A 26 -102.62 -21.22 47.92
CA LYS A 26 -103.03 -19.81 48.05
C LYS A 26 -102.60 -19.21 49.38
N GLN A 27 -102.70 -19.95 50.48
CA GLN A 27 -102.19 -19.52 51.79
C GLN A 27 -100.67 -19.34 51.80
N ARG A 28 -99.94 -20.25 51.15
CA ARG A 28 -98.49 -20.10 50.93
C ARG A 28 -98.19 -18.83 50.14
N GLN A 29 -98.92 -18.56 49.05
CA GLN A 29 -98.78 -17.33 48.25
C GLN A 29 -99.04 -16.06 49.09
N ILE A 30 -100.07 -16.07 49.94
CA ILE A 30 -100.36 -14.96 50.86
C ILE A 30 -99.20 -14.75 51.84
N CYS A 31 -98.68 -15.81 52.46
CA CYS A 31 -97.56 -15.70 53.40
C CYS A 31 -96.29 -15.15 52.73
N VAL A 32 -95.96 -15.62 51.51
CA VAL A 32 -94.84 -15.10 50.73
C VAL A 32 -95.04 -13.62 50.42
N THR A 33 -96.25 -13.23 49.98
CA THR A 33 -96.57 -11.83 49.65
C THR A 33 -96.49 -10.93 50.89
N GLN A 34 -96.99 -11.39 52.05
CA GLN A 34 -96.90 -10.66 53.31
C GLN A 34 -95.44 -10.45 53.76
N LYS A 35 -94.56 -11.43 53.54
CA LYS A 35 -93.12 -11.28 53.82
C LYS A 35 -92.43 -10.29 52.88
N LEU A 36 -92.92 -10.13 51.64
CA LEU A 36 -92.39 -9.17 50.66
C LEU A 36 -92.94 -7.75 50.86
N LEU A 37 -94.07 -7.59 51.54
CA LEU A 37 -94.74 -6.30 51.74
C LEU A 37 -93.85 -5.23 52.42
N PRO A 38 -93.07 -5.53 53.50
CA PRO A 38 -92.21 -4.53 54.13
C PRO A 38 -91.11 -4.02 53.19
N ALA A 39 -90.51 -4.92 52.40
CA ALA A 39 -89.49 -4.55 51.42
C ALA A 39 -90.08 -3.67 50.30
N LYS A 40 -91.31 -3.95 49.86
CA LYS A 40 -92.01 -3.08 48.90
C LYS A 40 -92.24 -1.68 49.48
N ARG A 41 -92.67 -1.60 50.75
CA ARG A 41 -92.90 -0.32 51.44
C ARG A 41 -91.60 0.47 51.65
N SER A 42 -90.49 -0.18 51.98
CA SER A 42 -89.19 0.51 52.08
C SER A 42 -88.74 1.03 50.71
N LEU A 43 -88.87 0.23 49.66
CA LEU A 43 -88.51 0.64 48.30
C LEU A 43 -89.39 1.80 47.80
N ASP A 44 -90.69 1.81 48.11
CA ASP A 44 -91.57 2.95 47.79
C ASP A 44 -91.13 4.24 48.51
N ALA A 45 -90.71 4.12 49.77
CA ALA A 45 -90.23 5.27 50.55
C ALA A 45 -88.92 5.81 49.96
N ASP A 46 -88.00 4.92 49.59
CA ASP A 46 -86.73 5.30 48.94
C ASP A 46 -86.99 5.95 47.57
N LEU A 47 -87.94 5.42 46.78
CA LEU A 47 -88.36 6.02 45.52
C LEU A 47 -88.91 7.43 45.71
N ALA A 48 -89.75 7.65 46.73
CA ALA A 48 -90.28 8.98 47.03
C ALA A 48 -89.16 9.96 47.40
N VAL A 49 -88.20 9.54 48.23
CA VAL A 49 -87.03 10.36 48.59
C VAL A 49 -86.18 10.69 47.36
N LEU A 50 -85.87 9.70 46.53
CA LEU A 50 -85.11 9.89 45.29
C LEU A 50 -85.81 10.85 44.33
N GLN A 51 -87.14 10.78 44.22
CA GLN A 51 -87.90 11.67 43.36
C GLN A 51 -87.90 13.12 43.86
N ILE A 52 -87.93 13.33 45.18
CA ILE A 52 -87.77 14.65 45.80
C ILE A 52 -86.34 15.18 45.58
N GLN A 53 -85.31 14.35 45.77
CA GLN A 53 -83.94 14.78 45.54
C GLN A 53 -83.70 15.13 44.07
N PHE A 54 -84.27 14.35 43.15
CA PHE A 54 -84.21 14.63 41.73
C PHE A 54 -84.86 15.96 41.40
N SER A 55 -86.06 16.25 41.92
CA SER A 55 -86.71 17.55 41.68
C SER A 55 -85.87 18.72 42.21
N GLN A 56 -85.33 18.60 43.43
CA GLN A 56 -84.43 19.62 44.01
C GLN A 56 -83.18 19.85 43.14
N CYS A 57 -82.55 18.78 42.65
CA CYS A 57 -81.41 18.89 41.73
C CYS A 57 -81.82 19.56 40.41
N THR A 58 -82.97 19.20 39.83
CA THR A 58 -83.44 19.82 38.59
C THR A 58 -83.74 21.31 38.76
N ASP A 59 -84.30 21.72 39.89
CA ASP A 59 -84.58 23.13 40.16
C ASP A 59 -83.28 23.91 40.38
N ARG A 60 -82.32 23.34 41.10
CA ARG A 60 -80.98 23.93 41.25
C ARG A 60 -80.25 24.09 39.92
N ILE A 61 -80.36 23.11 39.02
CA ILE A 61 -79.79 23.20 37.66
C ILE A 61 -80.45 24.35 36.91
N LYS A 62 -81.79 24.44 36.89
CA LYS A 62 -82.51 25.54 36.21
C LYS A 62 -82.11 26.92 36.75
N ASP A 63 -81.91 27.03 38.06
CA ASP A 63 -81.49 28.30 38.67
C ASP A 63 -80.07 28.68 38.29
N LEU A 64 -79.15 27.71 38.24
CA LEU A 64 -77.80 27.93 37.73
C LEU A 64 -77.82 28.29 36.24
N GLU A 65 -78.60 27.58 35.42
CA GLU A 65 -78.78 27.90 33.99
C GLU A 65 -79.27 29.33 33.80
N LYS A 66 -80.27 29.79 34.57
CA LYS A 66 -80.71 31.18 34.54
C LYS A 66 -79.60 32.16 34.91
N GLN A 67 -78.78 31.85 35.90
CA GLN A 67 -77.63 32.69 36.27
C GLN A 67 -76.58 32.74 35.16
N PHE A 68 -76.30 31.61 34.51
CA PHE A 68 -75.37 31.56 33.38
C PHE A 68 -75.92 32.25 32.15
N VAL A 69 -77.22 32.15 31.84
CA VAL A 69 -77.82 32.75 30.62
C VAL A 69 -77.91 34.28 30.69
N LYS A 70 -77.90 34.89 31.88
CA LYS A 70 -77.93 36.36 32.02
C LYS A 70 -76.73 37.02 31.33
N PRO A 71 -76.95 37.82 30.27
CA PRO A 71 -75.86 38.45 29.52
C PRO A 71 -75.18 39.60 30.28
N ASP A 72 -75.85 40.21 31.27
CA ASP A 72 -75.37 41.36 32.03
C ASP A 72 -74.54 41.00 33.29
N GLY A 73 -74.10 39.76 33.43
CA GLY A 73 -73.30 39.33 34.58
C GLY A 73 -71.91 39.99 34.58
N GLU A 74 -71.57 40.68 35.68
CA GLU A 74 -70.30 41.41 35.87
C GLU A 74 -69.04 40.57 35.55
N ASN A 75 -69.12 39.24 35.69
CA ASN A 75 -68.00 38.31 35.50
C ASN A 75 -67.94 37.64 34.11
N ARG A 76 -68.88 37.92 33.19
CA ARG A 76 -68.93 37.24 31.89
C ARG A 76 -68.20 37.99 30.77
N ALA A 77 -68.18 39.31 30.82
CA ALA A 77 -67.47 40.15 29.84
C ALA A 77 -66.12 40.60 30.41
N ARG A 78 -65.02 40.12 29.82
CA ARG A 78 -63.68 40.67 30.09
C ARG A 78 -63.44 41.85 29.17
N PHE A 79 -63.57 43.07 29.68
CA PHE A 79 -63.14 44.26 28.96
C PHE A 79 -61.63 44.25 28.81
N LEU A 80 -61.14 44.09 27.58
CA LEU A 80 -59.72 44.17 27.28
C LEU A 80 -59.28 45.63 27.37
N PRO A 81 -58.14 45.91 28.02
CA PRO A 81 -57.57 47.26 28.01
C PRO A 81 -57.09 47.58 26.60
N GLY A 82 -57.60 48.67 26.02
CA GLY A 82 -57.29 49.13 24.68
C GLY A 82 -58.31 50.17 24.21
N LYS A 83 -57.92 50.98 23.23
CA LYS A 83 -58.88 51.78 22.47
C LYS A 83 -59.12 51.05 21.15
N ASP A 84 -60.38 50.80 20.83
CA ASP A 84 -60.75 50.35 19.50
C ASP A 84 -60.45 51.50 18.54
N LEU A 85 -59.49 51.27 17.66
CA LEU A 85 -59.13 52.25 16.64
C LEU A 85 -60.34 52.48 15.76
N THR A 86 -60.71 53.74 15.59
CA THR A 86 -61.76 54.07 14.63
C THR A 86 -61.24 53.72 13.24
N GLU A 87 -62.13 53.33 12.32
CA GLU A 87 -61.79 52.98 10.93
C GLU A 87 -60.83 54.01 10.28
N LYS A 88 -61.06 55.30 10.54
CA LYS A 88 -60.20 56.41 10.09
C LYS A 88 -58.77 56.34 10.64
N GLU A 89 -58.60 56.01 11.92
CA GLU A 89 -57.29 55.88 12.55
C GLU A 89 -56.53 54.65 12.04
N MET A 90 -57.27 53.59 11.70
CA MET A 90 -56.71 52.39 11.10
C MET A 90 -56.20 52.67 9.69
N ILE A 91 -56.98 53.38 8.87
CA ILE A 91 -56.57 53.84 7.53
C ILE A 91 -55.32 54.73 7.64
N GLN A 92 -55.31 55.71 8.53
CA GLN A 92 -54.13 56.57 8.73
C GLN A 92 -52.87 55.80 9.15
N LYS A 93 -53.00 54.73 9.93
CA LYS A 93 -51.87 53.86 10.28
C LYS A 93 -51.42 53.04 9.08
N LEU A 94 -52.36 52.54 8.27
CA LEU A 94 -52.10 51.79 7.06
C LEU A 94 -51.32 52.65 6.05
N ASP A 95 -51.76 53.88 5.80
CA ASP A 95 -51.07 54.84 4.92
C ASP A 95 -49.64 55.13 5.40
N LYS A 96 -49.43 55.27 6.72
CA LYS A 96 -48.10 55.47 7.30
C LYS A 96 -47.20 54.27 7.08
N LEU A 97 -47.73 53.06 7.23
CA LEU A 97 -46.99 51.82 7.03
C LEU A 97 -46.65 51.60 5.56
N GLU A 98 -47.59 51.87 4.64
CA GLU A 98 -47.35 51.82 3.20
C GLU A 98 -46.25 52.80 2.78
N LEU A 99 -46.27 54.03 3.29
CA LEU A 99 -45.25 55.02 3.00
C LEU A 99 -43.87 54.62 3.58
N GLN A 100 -43.85 53.96 4.74
CA GLN A 100 -42.62 53.40 5.29
C GLN A 100 -42.09 52.22 4.47
N LEU A 101 -42.99 51.35 3.99
CA LEU A 101 -42.67 50.21 3.15
C LEU A 101 -42.04 50.69 1.83
N ALA A 102 -42.69 51.62 1.14
CA ALA A 102 -42.20 52.20 -0.11
C ALA A 102 -40.79 52.81 0.04
N LYS A 103 -40.54 53.55 1.14
CA LYS A 103 -39.20 54.08 1.46
C LYS A 103 -38.14 53.02 1.71
N LYS A 104 -38.54 51.84 2.18
CA LYS A 104 -37.62 50.71 2.41
C LYS A 104 -37.32 49.98 1.11
N GLU A 105 -38.32 49.82 0.26
CA GLU A 105 -38.19 49.23 -1.08
C GLU A 105 -37.26 50.07 -1.97
N GLU A 106 -37.44 51.40 -1.99
CA GLU A 106 -36.54 52.32 -2.72
C GLU A 106 -35.08 52.14 -2.28
N LYS A 107 -34.81 52.15 -0.97
CA LYS A 107 -33.47 51.94 -0.41
C LYS A 107 -32.91 50.55 -0.70
N LEU A 108 -33.76 49.54 -0.84
CA LEU A 108 -33.35 48.19 -1.19
C LEU A 108 -32.88 48.14 -2.64
N LEU A 109 -33.64 48.75 -3.56
CA LEU A 109 -33.27 48.87 -4.97
C LEU A 109 -31.95 49.62 -5.17
N GLU A 110 -31.72 50.71 -4.43
CA GLU A 110 -30.43 51.42 -4.46
C GLU A 110 -29.27 50.53 -4.04
N LYS A 111 -29.45 49.73 -2.99
CA LYS A 111 -28.42 48.80 -2.49
C LYS A 111 -28.16 47.67 -3.47
N ASP A 112 -29.20 47.12 -4.10
CA ASP A 112 -29.05 46.08 -5.10
C ASP A 112 -28.27 46.60 -6.32
N PHE A 113 -28.54 47.83 -6.76
CA PHE A 113 -27.75 48.45 -7.83
C PHE A 113 -26.27 48.61 -7.45
N ILE A 114 -25.99 49.07 -6.22
CA ILE A 114 -24.60 49.17 -5.73
C ILE A 114 -23.94 47.79 -5.68
N TYR A 115 -24.66 46.78 -5.18
CA TYR A 115 -24.18 45.41 -5.07
C TYR A 115 -23.83 44.82 -6.43
N GLU A 116 -24.67 45.01 -7.44
CA GLU A 116 -24.38 44.58 -8.82
C GLU A 116 -23.10 45.22 -9.35
N GLN A 117 -22.92 46.52 -9.11
CA GLN A 117 -21.75 47.26 -9.58
C GLN A 117 -20.46 46.79 -8.87
N VAL A 118 -20.51 46.60 -7.55
CA VAL A 118 -19.38 46.05 -6.77
C VAL A 118 -19.06 44.63 -7.22
N SER A 119 -20.07 43.78 -7.46
CA SER A 119 -19.88 42.41 -7.94
C SER A 119 -19.19 42.40 -9.30
N ARG A 120 -19.67 43.20 -10.26
CA ARG A 120 -19.05 43.34 -11.59
C ARG A 120 -17.60 43.83 -11.51
N LEU A 121 -17.29 44.79 -10.63
CA LEU A 121 -15.93 45.27 -10.44
C LEU A 121 -15.03 44.19 -9.82
N THR A 122 -15.56 43.44 -8.85
CA THR A 122 -14.86 42.34 -8.18
C THR A 122 -14.54 41.22 -9.16
N ASP A 123 -15.51 40.80 -9.98
CA ASP A 123 -15.31 39.76 -10.99
C ASP A 123 -14.25 40.17 -12.01
N ARG A 124 -14.30 41.41 -12.51
CA ARG A 124 -13.28 41.95 -13.42
C ARG A 124 -11.89 41.93 -12.79
N LEU A 125 -11.76 42.30 -11.51
CA LEU A 125 -10.50 42.28 -10.79
C LEU A 125 -9.99 40.84 -10.60
N CYS A 126 -10.88 39.91 -10.25
CA CYS A 126 -10.58 38.50 -10.12
C CYS A 126 -10.07 37.91 -11.44
N SER A 127 -10.74 38.16 -12.57
CA SER A 127 -10.30 37.69 -13.89
C SER A 127 -8.92 38.25 -14.27
N LYS A 128 -8.67 39.55 -14.05
CA LYS A 128 -7.36 40.16 -14.29
C LYS A 128 -6.27 39.53 -13.42
N THR A 129 -6.55 39.35 -12.14
CA THR A 129 -5.61 38.75 -11.17
C THR A 129 -5.30 37.29 -11.54
N GLN A 130 -6.31 36.53 -11.97
CA GLN A 130 -6.14 35.15 -12.43
C GLN A 130 -5.23 35.08 -13.67
N GLY A 131 -5.43 35.99 -14.65
CA GLY A 131 -4.55 36.12 -15.80
C GLY A 131 -3.10 36.42 -15.40
N CYS A 132 -2.89 37.43 -14.56
CA CYS A 132 -1.54 37.78 -14.08
C CYS A 132 -0.85 36.63 -13.32
N LYS A 133 -1.60 35.87 -12.51
CA LYS A 133 -1.06 34.67 -11.82
C LYS A 133 -0.55 33.64 -12.82
N GLN A 134 -1.30 33.41 -13.91
CA GLN A 134 -0.92 32.45 -14.94
C GLN A 134 0.33 32.92 -15.72
N ASP A 135 0.41 34.20 -16.05
CA ASP A 135 1.59 34.79 -16.73
C ASP A 135 2.84 34.71 -15.85
N THR A 136 2.71 35.04 -14.56
CA THR A 136 3.80 34.97 -13.59
C THR A 136 4.30 33.54 -13.42
N LEU A 137 3.38 32.57 -13.38
CA LEU A 137 3.73 31.14 -13.32
C LEU A 137 4.46 30.68 -14.59
N LEU A 138 4.01 31.12 -15.76
CA LEU A 138 4.67 30.80 -17.04
C LEU A 138 6.08 31.37 -17.09
N LEU A 139 6.26 32.62 -16.64
CA LEU A 139 7.58 33.25 -16.54
C LEU A 139 8.50 32.50 -15.58
N ALA A 140 8.00 32.12 -14.39
CA ALA A 140 8.77 31.35 -13.41
C ALA A 140 9.19 29.98 -13.97
N LYS A 141 8.31 29.27 -14.70
CA LYS A 141 8.66 28.02 -15.38
C LYS A 141 9.77 28.21 -16.42
N LYS A 142 9.69 29.27 -17.23
CA LYS A 142 10.74 29.60 -18.21
C LYS A 142 12.07 29.91 -17.53
N MET A 143 12.07 30.72 -16.47
CA MET A 143 13.25 31.06 -15.68
C MET A 143 13.91 29.81 -15.07
N ASN A 144 13.11 28.91 -14.46
CA ASN A 144 13.61 27.65 -13.94
C ASN A 144 14.21 26.76 -15.04
N GLY A 145 13.60 26.75 -16.23
CA GLY A 145 14.15 26.08 -17.41
C GLY A 145 15.52 26.64 -17.81
N TYR A 146 15.68 27.96 -17.85
CA TYR A 146 16.97 28.59 -18.14
C TYR A 146 18.01 28.29 -17.05
N GLN A 147 17.65 28.37 -15.77
CA GLN A 147 18.56 28.05 -14.68
C GLN A 147 19.07 26.60 -14.76
N ARG A 148 18.20 25.64 -15.10
CA ARG A 148 18.62 24.25 -15.31
C ARG A 148 19.58 24.12 -16.49
N ARG A 149 19.29 24.78 -17.63
CA ARG A 149 20.19 24.78 -18.79
C ARG A 149 21.56 25.37 -18.46
N ILE A 150 21.59 26.47 -17.70
CA ILE A 150 22.82 27.09 -17.22
C ILE A 150 23.59 26.09 -16.37
N LYS A 151 22.98 25.52 -15.31
CA LYS A 151 23.64 24.53 -14.45
C LYS A 151 24.24 23.35 -15.22
N ASN A 152 23.46 22.76 -16.13
CA ASN A 152 23.94 21.66 -16.97
C ASN A 152 25.11 22.07 -17.87
N ALA A 153 25.12 23.30 -18.39
CA ALA A 153 26.23 23.81 -19.17
C ALA A 153 27.47 24.05 -18.29
N THR A 154 27.30 24.56 -17.07
CA THR A 154 28.39 24.73 -16.10
C THR A 154 28.99 23.39 -15.69
N GLU A 155 28.16 22.36 -15.45
CA GLU A 155 28.61 21.00 -15.15
C GLU A 155 29.44 20.40 -16.29
N LYS A 156 28.96 20.53 -17.54
CA LYS A 156 29.72 20.10 -18.72
C LYS A 156 31.04 20.85 -18.86
N MET A 157 31.03 22.16 -18.62
CA MET A 157 32.24 22.98 -18.65
C MET A 157 33.24 22.53 -17.57
N MET A 158 32.78 22.25 -16.35
CA MET A 158 33.64 21.72 -15.28
C MET A 158 34.25 20.36 -15.65
N ALA A 159 33.48 19.46 -16.27
CA ALA A 159 34.00 18.17 -16.74
C ALA A 159 35.10 18.37 -17.79
N LEU A 160 34.87 19.22 -18.78
CA LEU A 160 35.88 19.54 -19.81
C LEU A 160 37.13 20.19 -19.22
N VAL A 161 36.97 21.10 -18.25
CA VAL A 161 38.10 21.72 -17.56
C VAL A 161 38.91 20.67 -16.78
N ALA A 162 38.25 19.72 -16.13
CA ALA A 162 38.92 18.62 -15.43
C ALA A 162 39.69 17.72 -16.41
N GLU A 163 39.06 17.31 -17.52
CA GLU A 163 39.72 16.54 -18.58
C GLU A 163 40.94 17.28 -19.13
N LEU A 164 40.79 18.57 -19.44
CA LEU A 164 41.87 19.39 -19.94
C LEU A 164 43.01 19.51 -18.92
N SER A 165 42.70 19.67 -17.63
CA SER A 165 43.72 19.71 -16.57
C SER A 165 44.52 18.41 -16.47
N MET A 166 43.86 17.25 -16.62
CA MET A 166 44.53 15.94 -16.64
C MET A 166 45.44 15.80 -17.87
N LYS A 167 44.97 16.23 -19.06
CA LYS A 167 45.78 16.21 -20.28
C LYS A 167 46.97 17.17 -20.20
N GLN A 168 46.79 18.35 -19.61
CA GLN A 168 47.86 19.30 -19.34
C GLN A 168 48.90 18.70 -18.41
N ALA A 169 48.49 18.07 -17.31
CA ALA A 169 49.41 17.39 -16.39
C ALA A 169 50.23 16.32 -17.11
N LEU A 170 49.58 15.46 -17.90
CA LEU A 170 50.25 14.41 -18.68
C LEU A 170 51.24 14.99 -19.71
N THR A 171 50.89 16.12 -20.34
CA THR A 171 51.79 16.78 -21.30
C THR A 171 53.02 17.34 -20.60
N ILE A 172 52.85 17.92 -19.40
CA ILE A 172 53.96 18.41 -18.57
C ILE A 172 54.89 17.26 -18.15
N GLU A 173 54.31 16.11 -17.76
CA GLU A 173 55.07 14.90 -17.41
C GLU A 173 55.88 14.38 -18.60
N LEU A 174 55.25 14.19 -19.76
CA LEU A 174 55.95 13.75 -20.97
C LEU A 174 57.02 14.74 -21.41
N GLN A 175 56.77 16.06 -21.32
CA GLN A 175 57.78 17.07 -21.63
C GLN A 175 58.96 17.05 -20.64
N LYS A 176 58.71 16.67 -19.38
CA LYS A 176 59.77 16.46 -18.40
C LYS A 176 60.59 15.21 -18.76
N GLU A 177 59.96 14.10 -19.11
CA GLU A 177 60.65 12.87 -19.53
C GLU A 177 61.50 13.10 -20.79
N VAL A 178 60.99 13.81 -21.79
CA VAL A 178 61.74 14.15 -23.00
C VAL A 178 63.01 14.93 -22.63
N ARG A 179 62.89 15.98 -21.80
CA ARG A 179 64.05 16.75 -21.34
C ARG A 179 65.05 15.90 -20.57
N GLU A 180 64.59 15.05 -19.66
CA GLU A 180 65.47 14.15 -18.90
C GLU A 180 66.23 13.16 -19.81
N LYS A 181 65.56 12.63 -20.85
CA LYS A 181 66.19 11.74 -21.84
C LYS A 181 67.15 12.50 -22.77
N GLU A 182 66.81 13.71 -23.19
CA GLU A 182 67.69 14.58 -23.97
C GLU A 182 68.96 14.92 -23.18
N ASP A 183 68.83 15.34 -21.93
CA ASP A 183 69.95 15.63 -21.02
C ASP A 183 70.82 14.38 -20.79
N PHE A 184 70.19 13.21 -20.64
CA PHE A 184 70.87 11.93 -20.51
C PHE A 184 71.68 11.59 -21.77
N ILE A 185 71.08 11.69 -22.96
CA ILE A 185 71.75 11.47 -24.24
C ILE A 185 72.89 12.47 -24.42
N PHE A 186 72.66 13.75 -24.13
CA PHE A 186 73.68 14.78 -24.21
C PHE A 186 74.90 14.46 -23.31
N THR A 187 74.63 14.02 -22.08
CA THR A 187 75.69 13.60 -21.14
C THR A 187 76.47 12.39 -21.68
N CYS A 188 75.78 11.41 -22.27
CA CYS A 188 76.42 10.23 -22.87
C CYS A 188 77.26 10.61 -24.09
N ASN A 189 76.72 11.41 -25.01
CA ASN A 189 77.43 11.90 -26.19
C ASN A 189 78.67 12.70 -25.80
N SER A 190 78.57 13.62 -24.84
CA SER A 190 79.73 14.38 -24.37
C SER A 190 80.83 13.49 -23.77
N ARG A 191 80.47 12.38 -23.11
CA ARG A 191 81.46 11.40 -22.61
C ARG A 191 82.11 10.61 -23.76
N ILE A 192 81.31 10.16 -24.72
CA ILE A 192 81.78 9.44 -25.91
C ILE A 192 82.75 10.32 -26.71
N GLU A 193 82.41 11.59 -26.96
CA GLU A 193 83.27 12.57 -27.64
C GLU A 193 84.61 12.77 -26.92
N LYS A 194 84.61 12.70 -25.58
CA LYS A 194 85.81 12.77 -24.74
C LYS A 194 86.55 11.44 -24.61
N GLY A 195 86.07 10.36 -25.23
CA GLY A 195 86.63 9.01 -25.12
C GLY A 195 86.49 8.38 -23.73
N LEU A 196 85.61 8.90 -22.88
CA LEU A 196 85.36 8.39 -21.53
C LEU A 196 84.32 7.25 -21.57
N PRO A 197 84.44 6.24 -20.69
CA PRO A 197 83.45 5.16 -20.62
C PRO A 197 82.07 5.68 -20.20
N LEU A 198 81.02 5.00 -20.68
CA LEU A 198 79.64 5.24 -20.28
C LEU A 198 79.43 4.92 -18.78
N ASN A 199 78.29 5.35 -18.23
CA ASN A 199 77.98 5.09 -16.82
C ASN A 199 77.90 3.57 -16.54
N LYS A 200 78.39 3.14 -15.38
CA LYS A 200 78.40 1.73 -14.95
C LYS A 200 77.00 1.12 -14.84
N GLU A 201 75.99 1.96 -14.63
CA GLU A 201 74.59 1.52 -14.60
C GLU A 201 74.12 1.04 -15.98
N ILE A 202 74.50 1.75 -17.05
CA ILE A 202 74.19 1.39 -18.44
C ILE A 202 74.84 0.06 -18.80
N GLU A 203 76.09 -0.15 -18.38
CA GLU A 203 76.81 -1.41 -18.59
C GLU A 203 76.09 -2.58 -17.89
N LYS A 204 75.63 -2.39 -16.64
CA LYS A 204 74.87 -3.40 -15.92
C LYS A 204 73.53 -3.71 -16.58
N GLU A 205 72.83 -2.71 -17.10
CA GLU A 205 71.58 -2.89 -17.83
C GLU A 205 71.81 -3.63 -19.14
N TRP A 206 72.86 -3.30 -19.88
CA TRP A 206 73.24 -4.00 -21.10
C TRP A 206 73.55 -5.48 -20.86
N LEU A 207 74.31 -5.78 -19.81
CA LEU A 207 74.59 -7.17 -19.41
C LEU A 207 73.33 -7.93 -18.96
N LYS A 208 72.31 -7.24 -18.42
CA LYS A 208 71.01 -7.88 -18.15
C LYS A 208 70.31 -8.23 -19.45
N VAL A 209 70.23 -7.29 -20.40
CA VAL A 209 69.60 -7.52 -21.71
C VAL A 209 70.25 -8.70 -22.43
N LEU A 210 71.59 -8.75 -22.47
CA LEU A 210 72.30 -9.88 -23.10
C LEU A 210 71.98 -11.23 -22.45
N ARG A 211 71.87 -11.28 -21.11
CA ARG A 211 71.46 -12.50 -20.42
C ARG A 211 70.02 -12.87 -20.73
N ASP A 212 69.11 -11.90 -20.74
CA ASP A 212 67.71 -12.15 -21.02
C ASP A 212 67.51 -12.62 -22.47
N GLU A 213 68.26 -12.06 -23.43
CA GLU A 213 68.30 -12.51 -24.83
C GLU A 213 68.82 -13.95 -24.95
N GLU A 214 69.90 -14.29 -24.24
CA GLU A 214 70.45 -15.65 -24.21
C GLU A 214 69.44 -16.64 -23.63
N MET A 215 68.79 -16.28 -22.51
CA MET A 215 67.74 -17.09 -21.90
C MET A 215 66.53 -17.26 -22.83
N HIS A 216 66.12 -16.20 -23.53
CA HIS A 216 65.04 -16.28 -24.52
C HIS A 216 65.43 -17.16 -25.71
N ALA A 217 66.65 -17.06 -26.20
CA ALA A 217 67.15 -17.89 -27.29
C ALA A 217 67.19 -19.37 -26.90
N LEU A 218 67.65 -19.69 -25.69
CA LEU A 218 67.63 -21.05 -25.15
C LEU A 218 66.21 -21.58 -25.00
N ALA A 219 65.28 -20.77 -24.47
CA ALA A 219 63.87 -21.17 -24.34
C ALA A 219 63.19 -21.42 -25.70
N ILE A 220 63.53 -20.62 -26.73
CA ILE A 220 63.04 -20.83 -28.10
C ILE A 220 63.65 -22.11 -28.69
N ALA A 221 64.94 -22.35 -28.49
CA ALA A 221 65.63 -23.55 -28.96
C ALA A 221 65.06 -24.81 -28.30
N GLU A 222 64.85 -24.80 -26.98
CA GLU A 222 64.21 -25.88 -26.22
C GLU A 222 62.81 -26.17 -26.75
N LYS A 223 61.97 -25.13 -26.88
CA LYS A 223 60.62 -25.27 -27.46
C LYS A 223 60.63 -25.82 -28.88
N SER A 224 61.62 -25.45 -29.70
CA SER A 224 61.77 -25.99 -31.06
C SER A 224 62.19 -27.45 -31.07
N GLN A 225 63.06 -27.88 -30.14
CA GLN A 225 63.43 -29.28 -29.97
C GLN A 225 62.24 -30.10 -29.46
N GLU A 226 61.49 -29.61 -28.48
CA GLU A 226 60.26 -30.24 -28.00
C GLU A 226 59.24 -30.46 -29.13
N PHE A 227 59.13 -29.50 -30.07
CA PHE A 227 58.25 -29.59 -31.22
C PHE A 227 58.71 -30.67 -32.22
N LEU A 228 60.00 -30.73 -32.54
CA LEU A 228 60.58 -31.79 -33.39
C LEU A 228 60.43 -33.19 -32.75
N GLU A 229 60.64 -33.29 -31.43
CA GLU A 229 60.42 -34.54 -30.72
C GLU A 229 58.94 -34.91 -30.64
N ALA A 230 58.02 -33.93 -30.55
CA ALA A 230 56.59 -34.19 -30.56
C ALA A 230 56.14 -34.80 -31.90
N ASP A 231 56.68 -34.31 -33.02
CA ASP A 231 56.44 -34.89 -34.35
C ASP A 231 56.88 -36.35 -34.42
N ASN A 232 58.07 -36.68 -33.86
CA ASN A 232 58.54 -38.06 -33.71
C ASN A 232 57.69 -38.90 -32.73
N ARG A 233 56.91 -38.29 -31.83
CA ARG A 233 56.02 -38.94 -30.86
C ARG A 233 54.61 -39.22 -31.41
N GLN A 234 54.34 -38.84 -32.66
CA GLN A 234 53.08 -39.16 -33.34
C GLN A 234 53.10 -40.60 -33.88
N LEU A 235 52.15 -41.44 -33.46
CA LEU A 235 52.00 -42.79 -34.01
C LEU A 235 51.42 -42.74 -35.43
N PRO A 236 51.61 -43.78 -36.28
CA PRO A 236 51.03 -43.84 -37.63
C PRO A 236 49.50 -43.67 -37.71
N ASN A 237 48.79 -43.85 -36.59
CA ASN A 237 47.35 -43.61 -36.46
C ASN A 237 47.00 -42.15 -36.10
N GLY A 238 47.97 -41.24 -36.05
CA GLY A 238 47.79 -39.81 -35.76
C GLY A 238 47.69 -39.43 -34.28
N VAL A 239 47.72 -40.39 -33.35
CA VAL A 239 47.64 -40.16 -31.89
C VAL A 239 49.03 -39.89 -31.32
N TYR A 240 49.16 -38.81 -30.53
CA TYR A 240 50.40 -38.45 -29.83
C TYR A 240 50.57 -39.26 -28.54
N THR A 241 51.77 -39.78 -28.29
CA THR A 241 52.10 -40.54 -27.07
C THR A 241 53.26 -39.92 -26.31
N THR A 242 53.22 -39.98 -24.98
CA THR A 242 54.32 -39.51 -24.10
C THR A 242 55.33 -40.61 -23.79
N ALA A 243 55.13 -41.83 -24.29
CA ALA A 243 56.06 -42.93 -24.10
C ALA A 243 57.24 -42.81 -25.08
N GLU A 244 58.48 -42.95 -24.60
CA GLU A 244 59.66 -43.10 -25.48
C GLU A 244 59.46 -44.31 -26.40
N GLN A 245 59.58 -44.12 -27.72
CA GLN A 245 59.52 -45.24 -28.66
C GLN A 245 60.70 -46.17 -28.42
N ARG A 246 60.43 -47.45 -28.13
CA ARG A 246 61.49 -48.44 -27.96
C ARG A 246 62.12 -48.76 -29.31
N PRO A 247 63.46 -48.77 -29.42
CA PRO A 247 64.13 -49.29 -30.60
C PRO A 247 63.71 -50.75 -30.82
N ASN A 248 62.91 -51.01 -31.85
CA ASN A 248 62.32 -52.32 -32.13
C ASN A 248 63.15 -53.14 -33.13
N ALA A 249 64.10 -52.51 -33.79
CA ALA A 249 65.02 -53.13 -34.72
C ALA A 249 66.41 -52.49 -34.59
N TYR A 250 67.44 -53.27 -34.89
CA TYR A 250 68.79 -52.75 -35.09
C TYR A 250 69.10 -52.74 -36.57
N ILE A 251 69.99 -51.83 -36.97
CA ILE A 251 70.54 -51.77 -38.33
C ILE A 251 71.95 -52.36 -38.24
N PRO A 252 72.23 -53.51 -38.88
CA PRO A 252 73.58 -54.07 -38.90
C PRO A 252 74.53 -53.20 -39.72
N GLU A 253 75.67 -52.83 -39.15
CA GLU A 253 76.72 -52.00 -39.80
C GLU A 253 77.65 -52.79 -40.75
N ALA A 254 77.26 -53.99 -41.19
CA ALA A 254 78.10 -54.81 -42.06
C ALA A 254 77.92 -54.41 -43.55
N ASP A 255 79.02 -53.97 -44.18
CA ASP A 255 79.09 -53.39 -45.54
C ASP A 255 78.56 -54.25 -46.71
N ALA A 256 78.18 -55.51 -46.48
CA ALA A 256 77.73 -56.43 -47.53
C ALA A 256 76.20 -56.68 -47.56
N THR A 257 75.41 -56.00 -46.72
CA THR A 257 73.94 -56.12 -46.72
C THR A 257 73.26 -54.77 -46.61
N LEU A 258 72.20 -54.55 -47.41
CA LEU A 258 71.36 -53.34 -47.37
C LEU A 258 70.93 -53.05 -45.92
N PRO A 259 70.90 -51.77 -45.48
CA PRO A 259 70.59 -51.38 -44.10
C PRO A 259 69.08 -51.51 -43.83
N LEU A 260 68.60 -52.75 -43.80
CA LEU A 260 67.22 -53.07 -43.47
C LEU A 260 67.11 -53.33 -41.96
N PRO A 261 66.15 -52.68 -41.27
CA PRO A 261 65.96 -52.83 -39.84
C PRO A 261 65.59 -54.29 -39.52
N LYS A 262 66.41 -54.96 -38.70
CA LYS A 262 66.16 -56.34 -38.26
C LYS A 262 65.59 -56.37 -36.84
N PRO A 263 64.47 -57.08 -36.59
CA PRO A 263 63.89 -57.18 -35.26
C PRO A 263 64.80 -57.97 -34.31
N TYR A 264 64.87 -57.57 -33.04
CA TYR A 264 65.79 -58.13 -32.04
C TYR A 264 65.51 -59.59 -31.59
N GLY A 265 64.53 -60.28 -32.16
CA GLY A 265 64.23 -61.68 -31.83
C GLY A 265 63.87 -61.91 -30.35
N ALA A 266 64.00 -63.15 -29.87
CA ALA A 266 63.61 -63.55 -28.51
C ALA A 266 64.53 -63.00 -27.39
N LEU A 267 65.71 -62.51 -27.74
CA LEU A 267 66.71 -61.94 -26.80
C LEU A 267 66.83 -60.43 -27.01
N ALA A 268 65.70 -59.71 -26.92
CA ALA A 268 65.69 -58.27 -27.14
C ALA A 268 66.47 -57.51 -26.05
N PRO A 269 67.24 -56.47 -26.43
CA PRO A 269 67.96 -55.65 -25.46
C PRO A 269 66.96 -54.95 -24.55
N PHE A 270 67.06 -55.24 -23.25
CA PHE A 270 66.28 -54.58 -22.22
C PHE A 270 67.03 -53.33 -21.73
N LYS A 271 66.37 -52.17 -21.76
CA LYS A 271 66.87 -50.95 -21.08
C LYS A 271 66.72 -51.20 -19.58
N PRO A 272 67.81 -51.31 -18.79
CA PRO A 272 67.70 -51.47 -17.35
C PRO A 272 66.89 -50.32 -16.78
N SER A 273 65.89 -50.61 -15.93
CA SER A 273 65.20 -49.55 -15.20
C SER A 273 66.22 -48.76 -14.39
N GLU A 274 66.11 -47.43 -14.43
CA GLU A 274 67.00 -46.59 -13.65
C GLU A 274 66.92 -46.97 -12.17
N PRO A 275 68.06 -47.10 -11.48
CA PRO A 275 68.09 -47.49 -10.09
C PRO A 275 67.28 -46.49 -9.26
N GLY A 276 66.17 -46.96 -8.65
CA GLY A 276 65.31 -46.10 -7.85
C GLY A 276 66.07 -45.48 -6.67
N ALA A 277 65.58 -44.34 -6.17
CA ALA A 277 66.22 -43.56 -5.10
C ALA A 277 66.58 -44.37 -3.83
N ASN A 278 65.92 -45.51 -3.60
CA ASN A 278 66.15 -46.44 -2.49
C ASN A 278 67.45 -47.27 -2.57
N MET A 279 68.17 -47.26 -3.71
CA MET A 279 69.45 -47.99 -3.83
C MET A 279 70.62 -47.38 -3.04
N ARG A 280 70.46 -46.18 -2.45
CA ARG A 280 71.51 -45.52 -1.63
C ARG A 280 71.89 -46.30 -0.36
N HIS A 281 71.06 -47.25 0.09
CA HIS A 281 71.29 -48.03 1.32
C HIS A 281 71.92 -49.41 1.10
N ILE A 282 72.09 -49.86 -0.16
CA ILE A 282 72.71 -51.16 -0.46
C ILE A 282 74.23 -50.96 -0.57
N ARG A 283 74.99 -51.41 0.43
CA ARG A 283 76.46 -51.40 0.40
C ARG A 283 76.98 -52.73 -0.14
N LYS A 284 77.89 -52.70 -1.11
CA LYS A 284 78.56 -53.90 -1.62
C LYS A 284 79.48 -54.48 -0.52
N PRO A 285 79.44 -55.79 -0.25
CA PRO A 285 80.32 -56.40 0.76
C PRO A 285 81.78 -56.31 0.33
N VAL A 286 82.66 -55.99 1.29
CA VAL A 286 84.11 -55.90 1.07
C VAL A 286 84.69 -57.32 1.02
N ILE A 287 85.25 -57.70 -0.13
CA ILE A 287 85.89 -59.00 -0.35
C ILE A 287 87.26 -58.96 0.34
N LYS A 288 87.51 -59.85 1.31
CA LYS A 288 88.85 -59.99 1.91
C LYS A 288 89.79 -60.72 0.94
N PRO A 289 91.04 -60.26 0.75
CA PRO A 289 91.99 -60.95 -0.12
C PRO A 289 92.34 -62.32 0.47
N VAL A 290 92.35 -63.34 -0.39
CA VAL A 290 92.79 -64.70 -0.08
C VAL A 290 94.32 -64.70 -0.16
N GLU A 291 95.00 -64.97 0.94
CA GLU A 291 96.43 -65.30 0.94
C GLU A 291 96.58 -66.72 0.38
N ILE A 292 97.48 -66.90 -0.59
CA ILE A 292 97.68 -68.13 -1.37
C ILE A 292 98.16 -69.28 -0.49
#